data_AF-A0A3D5EAU8-F1
#
_entry.id   AF-A0A3D5EAU8-F1
#
_cell.length_a   1.000
_cell.length_b   1.000
_cell.length_c   1.000
_cell.angle_alpha   90.00
_cell.angle_beta   90.00
_cell.angle_gamma   90.00
#
_symmetry.space_group_name_H-M   'P 1'
#
loop_
_entity.id
_entity.type
_entity.pdbx_description
1 polymer ?
#
loop_
_entity_poly.entity_id
_entity_poly.type
_entity_poly.pdbx_seq_one_letter_code
_entity_poly.pdbx_strand_id
1 'polypeptide(L)' 'MCNKTFETTHPKNSHNVIVEYDANLRLVNATYEDGEDVDITDVVKAHLQDDINHFASFQLS' A
#
# COMPACT_ATOMS: atom_id res chain seq x y z
N MET A 1 3.81 -12.70 -12.64
CA MET A 1 4.07 -11.32 -12.17
C MET A 1 4.02 -11.42 -10.66
N CYS A 2 5.14 -11.25 -9.97
CA CYS A 2 5.17 -11.37 -8.51
C CYS A 2 4.83 -10.01 -7.92
N ASN A 3 3.56 -9.78 -7.63
CA ASN A 3 3.13 -8.59 -6.91
C ASN A 3 3.63 -8.73 -5.46
N LYS A 4 4.16 -7.65 -4.90
CA LYS A 4 4.57 -7.62 -3.50
C LYS A 4 3.45 -7.00 -2.68
N THR A 5 3.24 -7.53 -1.49
CA THR A 5 2.29 -7.00 -0.53
C THR A 5 3.01 -6.58 0.72
N PHE A 6 2.57 -5.49 1.33
CA PHE A 6 3.01 -5.08 2.66
C PHE A 6 1.82 -4.55 3.46
N GLU A 7 1.93 -4.64 4.77
CA GLU A 7 0.92 -4.13 5.70
C GLU A 7 1.32 -2.74 6.14
N THR A 8 0.39 -1.78 6.03
CA THR A 8 0.54 -0.42 6.55
C THR A 8 -0.75 0.02 7.23
N THR A 9 -0.72 1.19 7.86
CA THR A 9 -1.86 1.76 8.56
C THR A 9 -2.52 2.82 7.69
N HIS A 10 -3.83 2.70 7.50
CA HIS A 10 -4.57 3.63 6.68
C HIS A 10 -4.67 5.02 7.35
N PRO A 11 -4.35 6.11 6.62
CA PRO A 11 -4.10 7.43 7.20
C PRO A 11 -5.35 8.09 7.83
N LYS A 12 -6.56 7.64 7.47
CA LYS A 12 -7.82 8.26 7.95
C LYS A 12 -8.53 7.50 9.05
N ASN A 13 -8.45 6.18 9.07
CA ASN A 13 -9.25 5.35 9.97
C ASN A 13 -8.36 4.53 10.92
N SER A 14 -7.03 4.61 10.78
CA SER A 14 -6.07 3.88 11.60
C SER A 14 -6.25 2.36 11.59
N HIS A 15 -6.96 1.84 10.58
CA HIS A 15 -7.07 0.40 10.34
C HIS A 15 -5.85 -0.08 9.55
N ASN A 16 -5.46 -1.33 9.76
CA ASN A 16 -4.44 -1.95 8.94
C ASN A 16 -5.00 -2.22 7.55
N VAL A 17 -4.15 -1.96 6.57
CA VAL A 17 -4.41 -2.20 5.16
C VAL A 17 -3.26 -2.97 4.56
N ILE A 18 -3.61 -4.00 3.80
CA ILE A 18 -2.72 -4.79 2.99
C ILE A 18 -2.64 -4.09 1.64
N VAL A 19 -1.45 -3.62 1.31
CA VAL A 19 -1.19 -2.86 0.09
C VAL A 19 -0.40 -3.73 -0.86
N GLU A 20 -0.94 -3.92 -2.04
CA GLU A 20 -0.32 -4.64 -3.14
C GLU A 20 0.31 -3.65 -4.12
N TYR A 21 1.57 -3.89 -4.49
CA TYR A 21 2.32 -3.07 -5.42
C TYR A 21 3.13 -3.91 -6.41
N ASP A 22 3.38 -3.34 -7.59
CA ASP A 22 4.09 -4.00 -8.68
C ASP A 22 5.62 -3.81 -8.58
N ALA A 23 6.35 -4.48 -9.47
CA ALA A 23 7.83 -4.40 -9.52
C ALA A 23 8.36 -2.98 -9.81
N ASN A 24 7.54 -2.10 -10.41
CA ASN A 24 7.84 -0.68 -10.62
C ASN A 24 7.44 0.20 -9.44
N LEU A 25 7.14 -0.40 -8.29
CA LEU A 25 6.76 0.29 -7.06
C LEU A 25 5.46 1.07 -7.19
N ARG A 26 4.53 0.68 -8.08
CA ARG A 26 3.23 1.36 -8.18
C ARG A 26 2.19 0.59 -7.40
N LEU A 27 1.32 1.33 -6.71
CA LEU A 27 0.14 0.78 -6.07
C LEU A 27 -0.73 0.05 -7.11
N VAL A 28 -1.00 -1.22 -6.86
CA VAL A 28 -1.89 -2.09 -7.64
C VAL A 28 -3.24 -2.19 -6.96
N ASN A 29 -3.25 -2.57 -5.67
CA ASN A 29 -4.47 -2.72 -4.89
C ASN A 29 -4.24 -2.38 -3.41
N ALA A 30 -5.31 -2.11 -2.68
CA ALA A 30 -5.28 -2.02 -1.23
C ALA A 30 -6.57 -2.61 -0.65
N THR A 31 -6.42 -3.52 0.31
CA THR A 31 -7.54 -4.21 0.99
C THR A 31 -7.36 -4.10 2.51
N TYR A 32 -8.46 -4.01 3.25
CA TYR A 32 -8.45 -4.10 4.70
C TYR A 32 -8.25 -5.55 5.16
N GLU A 33 -7.89 -5.75 6.43
CA GLU A 33 -7.76 -7.11 7.01
C GLU A 33 -9.05 -7.94 6.90
N ASP A 34 -10.21 -7.28 6.91
CA ASP A 34 -11.52 -7.91 6.74
C ASP A 34 -11.81 -8.35 5.29
N GLY A 35 -10.89 -8.08 4.35
CA GLY A 35 -11.04 -8.42 2.93
C GLY A 35 -11.86 -7.42 2.12
N GLU A 36 -12.29 -6.32 2.73
CA GLU A 36 -12.94 -5.20 2.03
C GLU A 36 -11.92 -4.40 1.23
N ASP A 37 -12.29 -3.98 0.02
CA ASP A 37 -11.48 -3.07 -0.79
C ASP A 37 -11.39 -1.70 -0.12
N VAL A 38 -10.17 -1.17 -0.03
CA VAL A 38 -9.92 0.17 0.50
C VAL A 38 -10.38 1.19 -0.53
N ASP A 39 -11.09 2.23 -0.08
CA ASP A 39 -11.44 3.36 -0.95
C ASP A 39 -10.18 4.18 -1.26
N ILE A 40 -9.56 3.90 -2.42
CA ILE A 40 -8.33 4.55 -2.88
C ILE A 40 -8.64 5.95 -3.41
N THR A 41 -8.89 6.90 -2.51
CA THR A 41 -8.92 8.34 -2.83
C THR A 41 -7.52 8.86 -3.16
N ASP A 42 -7.40 9.99 -3.87
CA ASP A 42 -6.10 10.60 -4.23
C ASP A 42 -5.16 10.78 -3.02
N VAL A 43 -5.72 11.11 -1.85
CA VAL A 43 -4.96 11.29 -0.61
C VAL A 43 -4.43 9.96 -0.08
N VAL A 44 -5.27 8.92 -0.06
CA VAL A 44 -4.87 7.57 0.37
C VAL A 44 -3.85 7.01 -0.59
N LYS A 45 -4.07 7.15 -1.90
CA LYS A 45 -3.12 6.75 -2.93
C LYS A 45 -1.75 7.40 -2.74
N ALA A 46 -1.70 8.71 -2.51
CA ALA A 46 -0.44 9.42 -2.29
C ALA A 46 0.29 8.92 -1.04
N HIS A 47 -0.44 8.69 0.07
CA HIS A 47 0.13 8.12 1.29
C HIS A 47 0.68 6.70 1.07
N LEU A 48 -0.13 5.81 0.52
CA LEU A 48 0.27 4.42 0.25
C LEU A 48 1.44 4.36 -0.74
N GLN A 49 1.45 5.23 -1.73
CA GLN A 49 2.55 5.32 -2.70
C GLN A 49 3.84 5.83 -2.06
N ASP A 50 3.76 6.75 -1.09
CA ASP A 50 4.92 7.19 -0.30
C ASP A 50 5.45 6.07 0.59
N ASP A 51 4.56 5.33 1.27
CA ASP A 51 4.91 4.15 2.07
C ASP A 51 5.60 3.08 1.21
N ILE A 52 5.08 2.80 0.00
CA ILE A 52 5.71 1.87 -0.95
C ILE A 52 7.12 2.34 -1.29
N ASN A 53 7.31 3.63 -1.59
CA ASN A 53 8.62 4.18 -1.94
C ASN A 53 9.59 4.08 -0.76
N HIS A 54 9.14 4.40 0.46
CA HIS A 54 9.92 4.25 1.68
C HIS A 54 10.31 2.79 1.92
N PHE A 55 9.34 1.87 1.87
CA PHE A 55 9.58 0.45 2.11
C PHE A 55 10.51 -0.17 1.06
N ALA A 56 10.30 0.17 -0.22
CA ALA A 56 11.13 -0.31 -1.31
C ALA A 56 12.56 0.23 -1.25
N SER A 57 12.73 1.51 -0.86
CA SER A 57 14.07 2.08 -0.65
C SER A 57 14.82 1.34 0.46
N PHE A 58 14.12 0.88 1.50
CA PHE A 58 14.69 0.12 2.60
C PHE A 58 15.11 -1.30 2.19
N GLN A 59 14.39 -1.92 1.25
CA GLN A 59 14.70 -3.26 0.72
C GLN A 59 15.87 -3.26 -0.29
N LEU A 60 16.21 -2.10 -0.86
CA LEU A 60 17.29 -1.92 -1.84
C LEU A 60 18.63 -1.53 -1.20
N SER A 61 18.68 -1.34 0.13
CA SER A 61 19.86 -0.88 0.87
C SER A 61 20.65 -2.00 1.54
#